data_AF-Q8I743-F1
#
_entry.id   AF-Q8I743-F1
#
_cell.length_a   1.000
_cell.length_b   1.000
_cell.length_c   1.000
_cell.angle_alpha   90.00
_cell.angle_beta   90.00
_cell.angle_gamma   90.00
#
_symmetry.space_group_name_H-M   'P 1'
#
loop_
_entity.id
_entity.type
_entity.pdbx_description
1 polymer ?
#
loop_
_entity_poly.entity_id
_entity_poly.type
_entity_poly.pdbx_seq_one_letter_code
_entity_poly.pdbx_strand_id
1 'polypeptide(L)'
;KEITTLLRSNHMSHMLQKLSDYTEQERVKNAITPDDPEYQFVIDSSNLVLRIEVEKSKAVVYTRAHYSQRFPELAMFFTSGLLYARVVQLLQNNMDLSQVIDQLDALIPSQLTAVIIACASTTTGRELAPEELQRVLEACQEIETLESAKQTFLEYIQRSMPLICPNLCAFLGTGITSQLFAIAGGVAPLAAMDPTEISRLG
;
A
#
# COMPACT_ATOMS: atom_id res chain seq x y z
N LYS A 1 9.19 -19.15 -6.40
CA LYS A 1 9.07 -17.93 -7.23
C LYS A 1 8.84 -16.79 -6.27
N GLU A 2 9.74 -15.82 -6.28
CA GLU A 2 9.85 -14.76 -5.27
C GLU A 2 8.62 -13.83 -5.30
N ILE A 3 8.12 -13.44 -4.13
CA ILE A 3 6.78 -12.87 -3.95
C ILE A 3 6.81 -11.34 -4.02
N THR A 4 7.86 -10.69 -3.51
CA THR A 4 8.12 -9.26 -3.75
C THR A 4 9.60 -9.00 -4.05
N THR A 5 9.89 -8.66 -5.30
CA THR A 5 11.24 -8.30 -5.75
C THR A 5 11.68 -6.92 -5.23
N LEU A 6 10.72 -6.11 -4.78
CA LEU A 6 10.89 -4.68 -4.54
C LEU A 6 11.37 -4.37 -3.11
N LEU A 7 10.88 -5.09 -2.10
CA LEU A 7 11.33 -4.96 -0.70
C LEU A 7 12.81 -5.34 -0.52
N ARG A 8 13.30 -6.28 -1.34
CA ARG A 8 14.70 -6.77 -1.28
C ARG A 8 15.63 -6.03 -2.23
N SER A 9 15.12 -5.09 -3.01
CA SER A 9 15.94 -4.30 -3.91
C SER A 9 16.69 -3.23 -3.12
N ASN A 10 18.00 -3.13 -3.34
CA ASN A 10 18.86 -2.06 -2.82
C ASN A 10 18.28 -0.66 -3.09
N HIS A 11 17.45 -0.53 -4.12
CA HIS A 11 16.77 0.71 -4.46
C HIS A 11 15.78 1.18 -3.38
N MET A 12 14.97 0.28 -2.80
CA MET A 12 13.99 0.64 -1.76
C MET A 12 14.69 1.08 -0.49
N SER A 13 15.69 0.33 -0.03
CA SER A 13 16.47 0.67 1.16
C SER A 13 17.19 2.01 1.00
N HIS A 14 17.75 2.27 -0.17
CA HIS A 14 18.40 3.55 -0.49
C HIS A 14 17.40 4.71 -0.53
N MET A 15 16.19 4.51 -1.06
CA MET A 15 15.13 5.52 -1.06
C MET A 15 14.61 5.82 0.34
N LEU A 16 14.47 4.79 1.19
CA LEU A 16 14.09 4.97 2.60
C LEU A 16 15.17 5.72 3.39
N GLN A 17 16.45 5.41 3.17
CA GLN A 17 17.56 6.13 3.79
C GLN A 17 17.59 7.61 3.35
N LYS A 18 17.40 7.88 2.05
CA LYS A 18 17.26 9.26 1.58
C LYS A 18 16.05 9.96 2.21
N LEU A 19 14.93 9.26 2.37
CA LEU A 19 13.76 9.82 3.02
C LEU A 19 14.07 10.17 4.48
N SER A 20 14.76 9.32 5.24
CA SER A 20 15.17 9.66 6.61
C SER A 20 16.10 10.88 6.62
N ASP A 21 17.07 10.94 5.70
CA ASP A 21 18.01 12.07 5.61
C ASP A 21 17.27 13.40 5.32
N TYR A 22 16.30 13.40 4.40
CA TYR A 22 15.48 14.58 4.10
C TYR A 22 14.45 14.90 5.18
N THR A 23 13.99 13.91 5.95
CA THR A 23 13.07 14.13 7.07
C THR A 23 13.79 14.72 8.28
N GLU A 24 15.01 14.27 8.58
CA GLU A 24 15.84 14.78 9.67
C GLU A 24 16.48 16.14 9.33
N GLN A 25 16.82 16.37 8.07
CA GLN A 25 17.19 17.69 7.58
C GLN A 25 15.92 18.52 7.40
N GLU A 26 15.35 18.98 8.51
CA GLU A 26 14.24 19.92 8.53
C GLU A 26 14.71 21.31 8.05
N ARG A 27 15.13 21.38 6.77
CA ARG A 27 15.53 22.62 6.13
C ARG A 27 14.26 23.41 5.90
N VAL A 28 14.19 24.58 6.53
CA VAL A 28 13.19 25.61 6.24
C VAL A 28 13.48 26.17 4.84
N LYS A 29 13.16 25.38 3.81
CA LYS A 29 13.21 25.83 2.42
C LYS A 29 11.87 26.47 2.10
N ASN A 30 11.91 27.66 1.53
CA ASN A 30 10.71 28.41 1.14
C ASN A 30 10.10 27.90 -0.18
N ALA A 31 10.92 27.27 -1.04
CA ALA A 31 10.50 26.66 -2.30
C ALA A 31 11.47 25.54 -2.70
N ILE A 32 10.96 24.53 -3.40
CA ILE A 32 11.75 23.49 -4.06
C ILE A 32 11.66 23.75 -5.57
N THR A 33 12.76 24.12 -6.18
CA THR A 33 12.83 24.43 -7.61
C THR A 33 13.15 23.19 -8.45
N PRO A 34 12.86 23.17 -9.76
CA PRO A 34 13.18 22.04 -10.63
C PRO A 34 14.68 21.66 -10.67
N ASP A 35 15.57 22.60 -10.34
CA ASP A 35 17.02 22.39 -10.23
C ASP A 35 17.45 21.78 -8.87
N ASP A 36 16.57 21.76 -7.86
CA ASP A 36 16.88 21.14 -6.58
C ASP A 36 16.93 19.60 -6.70
N PRO A 37 17.94 18.93 -6.11
CA PRO A 37 18.00 17.47 -6.08
C PRO A 37 16.80 16.84 -5.34
N GLU A 38 16.15 17.63 -4.48
CA GLU A 38 14.94 17.25 -3.75
C GLU A 38 13.72 17.15 -4.67
N TYR A 39 13.65 17.95 -5.74
CA TYR A 39 12.57 17.85 -6.74
C TYR A 39 12.59 16.49 -7.44
N GLN A 40 13.78 16.05 -7.87
CA GLN A 40 13.97 14.73 -8.48
C GLN A 40 13.65 13.61 -7.47
N PHE A 41 14.04 13.78 -6.21
CA PHE A 41 13.71 12.81 -5.17
C PHE A 41 12.19 12.68 -4.93
N VAL A 42 11.43 13.77 -5.00
CA VAL A 42 9.96 13.73 -4.89
C VAL A 42 9.34 13.01 -6.08
N ILE A 43 9.82 13.23 -7.30
CA ILE A 43 9.37 12.48 -8.50
C ILE A 43 9.70 10.99 -8.37
N ASP A 44 10.93 10.65 -7.98
CA ASP A 44 11.35 9.27 -7.76
C ASP A 44 10.50 8.60 -6.66
N SER A 45 10.20 9.31 -5.58
CA SER A 45 9.33 8.84 -4.49
C SER A 45 7.90 8.60 -4.99
N SER A 46 7.35 9.50 -5.80
CA SER A 46 6.04 9.32 -6.41
C SER A 46 5.99 8.09 -7.33
N ASN A 47 7.00 7.89 -8.17
CA ASN A 47 7.11 6.71 -9.02
C ASN A 47 7.27 5.42 -8.19
N LEU A 48 8.01 5.49 -7.08
CA LEU A 48 8.17 4.38 -6.16
C LEU A 48 6.83 3.99 -5.51
N VAL A 49 6.01 4.97 -5.10
CA VAL A 49 4.66 4.74 -4.57
C VAL A 49 3.78 4.00 -5.58
N LEU A 50 3.81 4.39 -6.86
CA LEU A 50 3.08 3.67 -7.92
C LEU A 50 3.57 2.23 -8.09
N ARG A 51 4.89 2.02 -8.04
CA ARG A 51 5.47 0.68 -8.09
C ARG A 51 5.10 -0.18 -6.87
N ILE A 52 5.07 0.41 -5.68
CA ILE A 52 4.64 -0.25 -4.44
C ILE A 52 3.19 -0.74 -4.59
N GLU A 53 2.29 0.09 -5.13
CA GLU A 53 0.89 -0.31 -5.36
C GLU A 53 0.75 -1.51 -6.30
N VAL A 54 1.51 -1.51 -7.40
CA VAL A 54 1.52 -2.63 -8.35
C VAL A 54 2.04 -3.91 -7.68
N GLU A 55 3.14 -3.84 -6.93
CA GLU A 55 3.71 -5.00 -6.26
C GLU A 55 2.81 -5.51 -5.12
N LYS A 56 2.20 -4.59 -4.36
CA LYS A 56 1.20 -4.91 -3.33
C LYS A 56 0.02 -5.67 -3.93
N SER A 57 -0.49 -5.21 -5.08
CA SER A 57 -1.58 -5.89 -5.79
C SER A 57 -1.20 -7.32 -6.20
N LYS A 58 0.02 -7.53 -6.72
CA LYS A 58 0.53 -8.88 -7.02
C LYS A 58 0.63 -9.75 -5.77
N ALA A 59 1.16 -9.22 -4.67
CA ALA A 59 1.27 -9.94 -3.41
C ALA A 59 -0.13 -10.35 -2.87
N VAL A 60 -1.13 -9.47 -2.96
CA VAL A 60 -2.52 -9.79 -2.58
C VAL A 60 -3.08 -10.91 -3.45
N VAL A 61 -2.87 -10.88 -4.77
CA VAL A 61 -3.30 -11.96 -5.66
C VAL A 61 -2.62 -13.28 -5.32
N TYR A 62 -1.32 -13.24 -5.02
CA TYR A 62 -0.56 -14.41 -4.57
C TYR A 62 -1.13 -14.99 -3.27
N THR A 63 -1.31 -14.17 -2.23
CA THR A 63 -1.88 -14.59 -0.94
C THR A 63 -3.27 -15.21 -1.14
N ARG A 64 -4.12 -14.60 -1.98
CA ARG A 64 -5.46 -15.15 -2.30
C ARG A 64 -5.38 -16.50 -3.00
N ALA A 65 -4.50 -16.66 -3.96
CA ALA A 65 -4.34 -17.91 -4.71
C ALA A 65 -3.88 -19.06 -3.78
N HIS A 66 -2.94 -18.79 -2.88
CA HIS A 66 -2.43 -19.80 -1.95
C HIS A 66 -3.40 -20.11 -0.80
N TYR A 67 -4.06 -19.09 -0.24
CA TYR A 67 -4.99 -19.27 0.86
C TYR A 67 -6.37 -19.79 0.44
N SER A 68 -6.74 -19.68 -0.85
CA SER A 68 -7.97 -20.25 -1.38
C SER A 68 -8.06 -21.77 -1.21
N GLN A 69 -6.94 -22.46 -1.02
CA GLN A 69 -6.91 -23.89 -0.72
C GLN A 69 -7.44 -24.23 0.68
N ARG A 70 -7.31 -23.29 1.63
CA ARG A 70 -7.85 -23.39 2.99
C ARG A 70 -9.28 -22.91 3.07
N PHE A 71 -9.49 -21.69 2.55
CA PHE A 71 -10.73 -20.97 2.75
C PHE A 71 -11.06 -20.12 1.52
N PRO A 72 -11.61 -20.74 0.46
CA PRO A 72 -11.92 -20.04 -0.80
C PRO A 72 -12.98 -18.95 -0.62
N GLU A 73 -13.91 -19.12 0.33
CA GLU A 73 -14.98 -18.18 0.59
C GLU A 73 -14.47 -16.82 1.12
N LEU A 74 -13.30 -16.80 1.78
CA LEU A 74 -12.72 -15.58 2.36
C LEU A 74 -12.49 -14.48 1.32
N ALA A 75 -12.11 -14.85 0.10
CA ALA A 75 -11.78 -13.89 -0.95
C ALA A 75 -12.99 -13.04 -1.41
N MET A 76 -14.22 -13.54 -1.19
CA MET A 76 -15.46 -12.87 -1.58
C MET A 76 -15.89 -11.77 -0.60
N PHE A 77 -15.46 -11.85 0.66
CA PHE A 77 -15.86 -10.90 1.70
C PHE A 77 -15.02 -9.62 1.69
N PHE A 78 -13.78 -9.66 1.18
CA PHE A 78 -12.86 -8.53 1.26
C PHE A 78 -12.51 -7.95 -0.10
N THR A 79 -12.94 -6.72 -0.34
CA THR A 79 -12.48 -5.93 -1.50
C THR A 79 -11.06 -5.39 -1.26
N SER A 80 -10.75 -4.98 -0.02
CA SER A 80 -9.43 -4.47 0.36
C SER A 80 -8.42 -5.61 0.57
N GLY A 81 -7.31 -5.57 -0.17
CA GLY A 81 -6.22 -6.53 -0.03
C GLY A 81 -5.49 -6.48 1.32
N LEU A 82 -5.43 -5.29 1.94
CA LEU A 82 -4.78 -5.11 3.24
C LEU A 82 -5.58 -5.77 4.36
N LEU A 83 -6.91 -5.56 4.37
CA LEU A 83 -7.80 -6.20 5.34
C LEU A 83 -7.77 -7.71 5.18
N TYR A 84 -7.76 -8.20 3.92
CA TYR A 84 -7.61 -9.62 3.63
C TYR A 84 -6.31 -10.20 4.24
N ALA A 85 -5.17 -9.52 4.04
CA ALA A 85 -3.88 -9.98 4.57
C ALA A 85 -3.88 -10.08 6.11
N ARG A 86 -4.45 -9.08 6.80
CA ARG A 86 -4.58 -9.10 8.27
C ARG A 86 -5.47 -10.22 8.78
N VAL A 87 -6.59 -10.45 8.13
CA VAL A 87 -7.52 -11.52 8.51
C VAL A 87 -6.87 -12.89 8.31
N VAL A 88 -6.15 -13.08 7.21
CA VAL A 88 -5.40 -14.32 6.95
C VAL A 88 -4.32 -14.55 8.02
N GLN A 89 -3.61 -13.50 8.46
CA GLN A 89 -2.64 -13.61 9.56
C GLN A 89 -3.26 -14.02 10.89
N LEU A 90 -4.50 -13.61 11.16
CA LEU A 90 -5.24 -13.96 12.37
C LEU A 90 -5.83 -15.38 12.32
N LEU A 91 -6.37 -15.79 11.16
CA LEU A 91 -6.97 -17.12 10.96
C LEU A 91 -5.92 -18.24 10.93
N GLN A 92 -4.80 -18.01 10.25
CA GLN A 92 -3.74 -19.01 10.03
C GLN A 92 -4.28 -20.38 9.57
N ASN A 93 -4.01 -21.45 10.33
CA ASN A 93 -4.55 -22.79 10.11
C ASN A 93 -5.65 -23.16 11.11
N ASN A 94 -5.85 -22.36 12.17
CA ASN A 94 -6.75 -22.70 13.27
C ASN A 94 -8.15 -22.15 12.98
N MET A 95 -9.12 -23.05 12.89
CA MET A 95 -10.53 -22.70 12.70
C MET A 95 -11.25 -22.37 14.02
N ASP A 96 -10.51 -22.41 15.14
CA ASP A 96 -11.04 -22.06 16.45
C ASP A 96 -11.01 -20.54 16.63
N LEU A 97 -12.01 -19.89 16.02
CA LEU A 97 -12.13 -18.44 15.97
C LEU A 97 -12.48 -17.82 17.33
N SER A 98 -12.81 -18.65 18.32
CA SER A 98 -13.18 -18.29 19.69
C SER A 98 -12.23 -17.30 20.36
N GLN A 99 -10.92 -17.37 20.08
CA GLN A 99 -9.91 -16.49 20.67
C GLN A 99 -9.57 -15.25 19.83
N VAL A 100 -9.98 -15.23 18.56
CA VAL A 100 -9.65 -14.16 17.60
C VAL A 100 -10.85 -13.31 17.22
N ILE A 101 -12.07 -13.66 17.68
CA ILE A 101 -13.30 -12.89 17.45
C ILE A 101 -13.14 -11.42 17.87
N ASP A 102 -12.61 -11.16 19.06
CA ASP A 102 -12.42 -9.78 19.55
C ASP A 102 -11.50 -8.95 18.65
N GLN A 103 -10.48 -9.59 18.04
CA GLN A 103 -9.55 -8.94 17.13
C GLN A 103 -10.16 -8.77 15.73
N LEU A 104 -10.98 -9.72 15.27
CA LEU A 104 -11.73 -9.62 14.02
C LEU A 104 -12.79 -8.51 14.11
N ASP A 105 -13.53 -8.41 15.21
CA ASP A 105 -14.55 -7.38 15.43
C ASP A 105 -13.95 -5.97 15.56
N ALA A 106 -12.68 -5.86 15.97
CA ALA A 106 -11.95 -4.60 15.94
C ALA A 106 -11.55 -4.17 14.52
N LEU A 107 -11.36 -5.12 13.60
CA LEU A 107 -10.92 -4.87 12.22
C LEU A 107 -12.10 -4.76 11.24
N ILE A 108 -13.21 -5.42 11.52
CA ILE A 108 -14.32 -5.65 10.60
C ILE A 108 -15.65 -5.48 11.36
N PRO A 109 -16.71 -4.95 10.71
CA PRO A 109 -18.05 -4.98 11.28
C PRO A 109 -18.47 -6.37 11.75
N SER A 110 -19.09 -6.43 12.93
CA SER A 110 -19.50 -7.68 13.59
C SER A 110 -20.43 -8.57 12.76
N GLN A 111 -21.20 -7.99 11.82
CA GLN A 111 -22.00 -8.78 10.88
C GLN A 111 -21.13 -9.67 9.98
N LEU A 112 -20.00 -9.16 9.49
CA LEU A 112 -19.10 -9.92 8.64
C LEU A 112 -18.32 -10.96 9.45
N THR A 113 -17.92 -10.66 10.68
CA THR A 113 -17.27 -11.62 11.59
C THR A 113 -18.13 -12.86 11.79
N ALA A 114 -19.42 -12.68 12.11
CA ALA A 114 -20.35 -13.80 12.29
C ALA A 114 -20.51 -14.65 11.03
N VAL A 115 -20.57 -14.02 9.85
CA VAL A 115 -20.65 -14.72 8.56
C VAL A 115 -19.36 -15.51 8.28
N ILE A 116 -18.19 -14.92 8.56
CA ILE A 116 -16.90 -15.59 8.41
C ILE A 116 -16.81 -16.81 9.31
N ILE A 117 -17.28 -16.74 10.55
CA ILE A 117 -17.29 -17.88 11.49
C ILE A 117 -18.22 -19.01 11.02
N ALA A 118 -19.41 -18.64 10.54
CA ALA A 118 -20.35 -19.61 9.98
C ALA A 118 -19.75 -20.31 8.74
N CYS A 119 -19.15 -19.55 7.82
CA CYS A 119 -18.48 -20.09 6.64
C CYS A 119 -17.24 -20.91 6.98
N ALA A 120 -16.50 -20.52 8.03
CA ALA A 120 -15.35 -21.27 8.52
C ALA A 120 -15.78 -22.65 9.04
N SER A 121 -16.89 -22.73 9.78
CA SER A 121 -17.43 -23.99 10.29
C SER A 121 -17.88 -24.96 9.19
N THR A 122 -18.26 -24.43 8.02
CA THR A 122 -18.73 -25.21 6.86
C THR A 122 -17.72 -25.27 5.72
N THR A 123 -16.47 -24.81 5.93
CA THR A 123 -15.53 -24.72 4.82
C THR A 123 -15.14 -26.10 4.29
N THR A 124 -14.95 -26.17 2.98
CA THR A 124 -14.57 -27.39 2.26
C THR A 124 -13.07 -27.48 1.99
N GLY A 125 -12.28 -26.50 2.45
CA GLY A 125 -10.86 -26.44 2.18
C GLY A 125 -10.02 -27.42 3.01
N ARG A 126 -8.79 -27.64 2.55
CA ARG A 126 -7.82 -28.52 3.21
C ARG A 126 -6.92 -27.74 4.16
N GLU A 127 -6.39 -28.41 5.17
CA GLU A 127 -5.31 -27.84 6.00
C GLU A 127 -4.07 -27.59 5.15
N LEU A 128 -3.45 -26.42 5.31
CA LEU A 128 -2.19 -26.13 4.64
C LEU A 128 -1.04 -26.77 5.39
N ALA A 129 -0.02 -27.20 4.64
CA ALA A 129 1.26 -27.59 5.23
C ALA A 129 1.90 -26.37 5.92
N PRO A 130 2.68 -26.58 7.01
CA PRO A 130 3.31 -25.47 7.73
C PRO A 130 4.21 -24.61 6.84
N GLU A 131 4.88 -25.21 5.85
CA GLU A 131 5.72 -24.49 4.88
C GLU A 131 4.91 -23.62 3.90
N GLU A 132 3.69 -24.05 3.55
CA GLU A 132 2.79 -23.28 2.70
C GLU A 132 2.18 -22.13 3.49
N LEU A 133 1.75 -22.39 4.72
CA LEU A 133 1.24 -21.39 5.64
C LEU A 133 2.29 -20.30 5.92
N GLN A 134 3.54 -20.69 6.20
CA GLN A 134 4.61 -19.74 6.45
C GLN A 134 4.84 -18.80 5.26
N ARG A 135 4.79 -19.32 4.02
CA ARG A 135 4.90 -18.48 2.80
C ARG A 135 3.73 -17.52 2.64
N VAL A 136 2.52 -17.91 3.03
CA VAL A 136 1.35 -17.01 3.03
C VAL A 136 1.51 -15.92 4.08
N LEU A 137 1.97 -16.27 5.29
CA LEU A 137 2.21 -15.31 6.37
C LEU A 137 3.32 -14.31 6.03
N GLU A 138 4.42 -14.77 5.41
CA GLU A 138 5.48 -13.92 4.88
C GLU A 138 4.91 -12.93 3.85
N ALA A 139 4.10 -13.41 2.89
CA ALA A 139 3.45 -12.54 1.91
C ALA A 139 2.52 -11.51 2.56
N CYS A 140 1.76 -11.88 3.59
CA CYS A 140 0.93 -10.93 4.34
C CYS A 140 1.77 -9.86 5.04
N GLN A 141 2.88 -10.25 5.67
CA GLN A 141 3.79 -9.30 6.33
C GLN A 141 4.46 -8.36 5.33
N GLU A 142 4.82 -8.86 4.14
CA GLU A 142 5.33 -8.06 3.03
C GLU A 142 4.29 -7.02 2.56
N ILE A 143 3.01 -7.39 2.44
CA ILE A 143 1.91 -6.47 2.10
C ILE A 143 1.80 -5.33 3.12
N GLU A 144 1.85 -5.65 4.42
CA GLU A 144 1.77 -4.62 5.47
C GLU A 144 2.99 -3.70 5.46
N THR A 145 4.18 -4.26 5.25
CA THR A 145 5.43 -3.49 5.16
C THR A 145 5.40 -2.54 3.97
N LEU A 146 4.91 -3.01 2.82
CA LEU A 146 4.72 -2.18 1.62
C LEU A 146 3.72 -1.05 1.86
N GLU A 147 2.59 -1.34 2.52
CA GLU A 147 1.59 -0.33 2.84
C GLU A 147 2.15 0.74 3.80
N SER A 148 2.89 0.34 4.82
CA SER A 148 3.55 1.27 5.76
C SER A 148 4.58 2.14 5.04
N ALA A 149 5.46 1.54 4.22
CA ALA A 149 6.45 2.29 3.44
C ALA A 149 5.76 3.31 2.51
N LYS A 150 4.67 2.91 1.85
CA LYS A 150 3.87 3.80 1.00
C LYS A 150 3.35 5.00 1.78
N GLN A 151 2.80 4.78 2.97
CA GLN A 151 2.29 5.86 3.82
C GLN A 151 3.40 6.86 4.15
N THR A 152 4.57 6.38 4.54
CA THR A 152 5.74 7.24 4.81
C THR A 152 6.14 8.09 3.61
N PHE A 153 6.21 7.51 2.41
CA PHE A 153 6.50 8.28 1.19
C PHE A 153 5.39 9.28 0.85
N LEU A 154 4.12 8.90 1.00
CA LEU A 154 2.98 9.79 0.74
C LEU A 154 2.96 10.98 1.69
N GLU A 155 3.25 10.78 2.97
CA GLU A 155 3.35 11.84 3.97
C GLU A 155 4.46 12.84 3.60
N TYR A 156 5.64 12.33 3.21
CA TYR A 156 6.74 13.17 2.76
C TYR A 156 6.36 13.98 1.50
N ILE A 157 5.79 13.33 0.48
CA ILE A 157 5.36 14.01 -0.76
C ILE A 157 4.33 15.10 -0.44
N GLN A 158 3.36 14.82 0.44
CA GLN A 158 2.34 15.80 0.83
C GLN A 158 2.93 17.00 1.58
N ARG A 159 3.96 16.79 2.41
CA ARG A 159 4.68 17.86 3.10
C ARG A 159 5.49 18.73 2.13
N SER A 160 6.08 18.12 1.10
CA SER A 160 6.88 18.83 0.10
C SER A 160 6.05 19.52 -0.99
N MET A 161 4.82 19.06 -1.25
CA MET A 161 3.97 19.57 -2.35
C MET A 161 3.68 21.09 -2.28
N PRO A 162 3.42 21.71 -1.10
CA PRO A 162 3.26 23.16 -0.99
C PRO A 162 4.49 23.96 -1.39
N LEU A 163 5.69 23.40 -1.23
CA LEU A 163 6.96 24.04 -1.58
C LEU A 163 7.26 23.96 -3.08
N ILE A 164 6.69 22.96 -3.77
CA ILE A 164 6.85 22.75 -5.22
C ILE A 164 5.74 23.49 -5.99
N CYS A 165 4.49 23.28 -5.58
CA CYS A 165 3.28 23.74 -6.27
C CYS A 165 2.32 24.47 -5.31
N PRO A 166 2.67 25.67 -4.80
CA PRO A 166 1.84 26.39 -3.84
C PRO A 166 0.46 26.76 -4.40
N ASN A 167 0.40 27.18 -5.67
CA ASN A 167 -0.85 27.59 -6.31
C ASN A 167 -1.85 26.43 -6.47
N LEU A 168 -1.37 25.25 -6.88
CA LEU A 168 -2.23 24.07 -7.02
C LEU A 168 -2.66 23.54 -5.65
N CYS A 169 -1.76 23.54 -4.66
CA CYS A 169 -2.12 23.15 -3.30
C CYS A 169 -3.20 24.07 -2.71
N ALA A 170 -3.15 25.37 -3.00
CA ALA A 170 -4.17 26.32 -2.54
C ALA A 170 -5.55 26.08 -3.20
N PHE A 171 -5.59 25.53 -4.42
CA PHE A 171 -6.84 25.32 -5.16
C PHE A 171 -7.44 23.91 -4.94
N LEU A 172 -6.63 22.85 -5.04
CA LEU A 172 -7.06 21.45 -4.99
C LEU A 172 -6.78 20.76 -3.66
N GLY A 173 -5.97 21.39 -2.79
CA GLY A 173 -5.42 20.75 -1.59
C GLY A 173 -4.19 19.89 -1.90
N THR A 174 -3.39 19.62 -0.86
CA THR A 174 -2.12 18.88 -0.96
C THR A 174 -2.32 17.44 -1.39
N GLY A 175 -3.37 16.77 -0.90
CA GLY A 175 -3.66 15.37 -1.23
C GLY A 175 -3.89 15.16 -2.73
N ILE A 176 -4.84 15.89 -3.33
CA ILE A 176 -5.16 15.78 -4.76
C ILE A 176 -3.97 16.24 -5.61
N THR A 177 -3.34 17.36 -5.23
CA THR A 177 -2.15 17.86 -5.96
C THR A 177 -1.02 16.83 -5.97
N SER A 178 -0.78 16.14 -4.85
CA SER A 178 0.26 15.10 -4.78
C SER A 178 -0.01 13.89 -5.68
N GLN A 179 -1.28 13.51 -5.83
CA GLN A 179 -1.68 12.43 -6.71
C GLN A 179 -1.54 12.83 -8.18
N LEU A 180 -2.00 14.02 -8.55
CA LEU A 180 -1.82 14.56 -9.91
C LEU A 180 -0.35 14.68 -10.28
N PHE A 181 0.47 15.18 -9.36
CA PHE A 181 1.92 15.26 -9.53
C PHE A 181 2.53 13.87 -9.75
N ALA A 182 2.11 12.87 -8.96
CA ALA A 182 2.60 11.50 -9.07
C ALA A 182 2.22 10.85 -10.40
N ILE A 183 1.01 11.09 -10.91
CA ILE A 183 0.56 10.52 -12.20
C ILE A 183 1.22 11.25 -13.38
N ALA A 184 1.34 12.57 -13.32
CA ALA A 184 1.95 13.36 -14.38
C ALA A 184 3.49 13.23 -14.42
N GLY A 185 4.14 12.85 -13.32
CA GLY A 185 5.59 12.69 -13.24
C GLY A 185 6.36 14.01 -13.15
N GLY A 186 5.72 15.08 -12.64
CA GLY A 186 6.35 16.40 -12.46
C GLY A 186 5.44 17.57 -12.82
N VAL A 187 5.88 18.80 -12.51
CA VAL A 187 5.14 20.03 -12.80
C VAL A 187 5.15 20.39 -14.28
N ALA A 188 6.29 20.22 -14.95
CA ALA A 188 6.43 20.51 -16.39
C ALA A 188 5.50 19.66 -17.26
N PRO A 189 5.44 18.32 -17.13
CA PRO A 189 4.48 17.51 -17.88
C PRO A 189 3.03 17.84 -17.49
N LEU A 190 2.76 18.13 -16.21
CA LEU A 190 1.41 18.52 -15.78
C LEU A 190 0.95 19.84 -16.43
N ALA A 191 1.85 20.81 -16.59
CA ALA A 191 1.55 22.08 -17.25
C ALA A 191 1.39 21.96 -18.78
N ALA A 192 1.96 20.91 -19.38
CA ALA A 192 1.86 20.63 -20.81
C ALA A 192 0.65 19.75 -21.19
N MET A 193 0.00 19.12 -20.22
CA MET A 193 -1.19 18.28 -20.45
C MET A 193 -2.39 19.10 -20.90
N ASP A 194 -3.18 18.52 -21.81
CA ASP A 194 -4.41 19.15 -22.26
C ASP A 194 -5.48 19.13 -21.15
N PRO A 195 -6.38 20.13 -21.08
CA PRO A 195 -7.45 20.17 -20.07
C PRO A 195 -8.34 18.91 -20.07
N THR A 196 -8.50 18.28 -21.23
CA THR A 196 -9.26 17.03 -21.37
C THR A 196 -8.52 15.82 -20.80
N GLU A 197 -7.19 15.79 -20.86
CA GLU A 197 -6.37 14.77 -20.22
C GLU A 197 -6.39 14.94 -18.71
N ILE A 198 -6.28 16.18 -18.23
CA ILE A 198 -6.37 16.51 -16.80
C ILE A 198 -7.72 16.04 -16.22
N SER A 199 -8.82 16.23 -16.95
CA SER A 199 -10.15 15.76 -16.52
C SER A 199 -10.28 14.24 -16.44
N ARG A 200 -9.37 13.48 -17.06
CA ARG A 200 -9.36 12.01 -17.03
C ARG A 200 -8.38 11.44 -16.00
N LEU A 201 -7.64 12.29 -15.28
CA LEU A 201 -6.79 11.90 -14.17
C LEU A 201 -7.66 11.72 -12.92
N GLY A 202 -8.14 10.49 -12.71
CA GLY A 202 -9.03 10.10 -11.61
C GLY A 202 -9.88 8.89 -11.98
#